data_AF-A0A1Y6CHT6-F1
#
_entry.id   AF-A0A1Y6CHT6-F1
#
_cell.length_a   1.000
_cell.length_b   1.000
_cell.length_c   1.000
_cell.angle_alpha   90.00
_cell.angle_beta   90.00
_cell.angle_gamma   90.00
#
_symmetry.space_group_name_H-M   'P 1'
#
loop_
_entity.id
_entity.type
_entity.pdbx_description
1 polymer ?
#
loop_
_entity_poly.entity_id
_entity_poly.type
_entity_poly.pdbx_seq_one_letter_code
_entity_poly.pdbx_strand_id
1 'polypeptide(L)'
;MVTLLLVMLVVLDLFLLGLIYFMNKQRFNPVELLKEVSNERKLLKEMRESIQVELQEKYRKAEEIYKKINSLAAEAEVEVKKSTELLSKEMADVLDEFGHRLSNSGEQITRQKTALGATLQRAAKERELLKKVVARGEKLSKFFDRKIPYEEVLEEIEDKKYLDARHLLSKGLTAGEVAQEVGLSESEVCLIASIG
;
A
#
# COMPACT_ATOMS: atom_id res chain seq x y z
N MET A 1 -136.05 4.62 -5.42
CA MET A 1 -134.82 3.90 -5.82
C MET A 1 -133.70 4.82 -6.27
N VAL A 2 -133.97 5.86 -7.08
CA VAL A 2 -132.92 6.79 -7.56
C VAL A 2 -132.18 7.54 -6.46
N THR A 3 -132.87 7.96 -5.39
CA THR A 3 -132.26 8.66 -4.24
C THR A 3 -131.29 7.80 -3.43
N LEU A 4 -131.55 6.50 -3.31
CA LEU A 4 -130.69 5.55 -2.59
C LEU A 4 -129.36 5.30 -3.33
N LEU A 5 -129.42 5.25 -4.66
CA LEU A 5 -128.24 5.12 -5.53
C LEU A 5 -127.33 6.35 -5.44
N LEU A 6 -127.91 7.56 -5.36
CA LEU A 6 -127.17 8.81 -5.31
C LEU A 6 -126.43 8.97 -3.96
N VAL A 7 -127.05 8.56 -2.85
CA VAL A 7 -126.40 8.55 -1.53
C VAL A 7 -125.24 7.55 -1.48
N MET A 8 -125.40 6.36 -2.06
CA MET A 8 -124.33 5.35 -2.15
C MET A 8 -123.12 5.87 -2.95
N LEU A 9 -123.37 6.60 -4.04
CA LEU A 9 -122.31 7.16 -4.87
C LEU A 9 -121.49 8.23 -4.13
N VAL A 10 -122.16 9.12 -3.38
CA VAL A 10 -121.48 10.15 -2.57
C VAL A 10 -120.64 9.53 -1.45
N VAL A 11 -121.12 8.46 -0.82
CA VAL A 11 -120.35 7.73 0.21
C VAL A 11 -119.12 7.05 -0.40
N LEU A 12 -119.26 6.47 -1.60
CA LEU A 12 -118.15 5.86 -2.33
C LEU A 12 -117.08 6.89 -2.71
N ASP A 13 -117.49 8.07 -3.19
CA ASP A 13 -116.57 9.16 -3.55
C ASP A 13 -115.83 9.70 -2.33
N LEU A 14 -116.51 9.86 -1.19
CA LEU A 14 -115.87 10.26 0.08
C LEU A 14 -114.88 9.20 0.56
N PHE A 15 -115.20 7.91 0.39
CA PHE A 15 -114.31 6.82 0.74
C PHE A 15 -113.07 6.77 -0.16
N LEU A 16 -113.23 6.98 -1.47
CA LEU A 16 -112.13 7.08 -2.42
C LEU A 16 -111.23 8.29 -2.14
N LEU A 17 -111.82 9.45 -1.84
CA LEU A 17 -111.07 10.65 -1.43
C LEU A 17 -110.29 10.40 -0.13
N GLY A 18 -110.90 9.71 0.84
CA GLY A 18 -110.25 9.30 2.08
C GLY A 18 -109.05 8.37 1.85
N LEU A 19 -109.21 7.39 0.96
CA LEU A 19 -108.12 6.48 0.58
C LEU A 19 -107.00 7.19 -0.17
N ILE A 20 -107.31 8.08 -1.11
CA ILE A 20 -106.29 8.86 -1.84
C ILE A 20 -105.52 9.76 -0.87
N TYR A 21 -106.21 10.45 0.04
CA TYR A 21 -105.56 11.27 1.07
C TYR A 21 -104.66 10.43 1.99
N PHE A 22 -105.12 9.26 2.42
CA PHE A 22 -104.36 8.35 3.27
C PHE A 22 -103.12 7.79 2.55
N MET A 23 -103.28 7.36 1.30
CA MET A 23 -102.17 6.86 0.47
C MET A 23 -101.13 7.94 0.17
N ASN A 24 -101.56 9.18 -0.06
CA ASN A 24 -100.63 10.29 -0.31
C ASN A 24 -99.86 10.68 0.96
N LYS A 25 -100.50 10.58 2.14
CA LYS A 25 -99.86 10.79 3.45
C LYS A 25 -98.85 9.69 3.81
N GLN A 26 -99.10 8.43 3.41
CA GLN A 26 -98.15 7.33 3.65
C GLN A 26 -96.94 7.34 2.70
N ARG A 27 -97.02 7.95 1.51
CA ARG A 27 -95.93 7.91 0.53
C ARG A 27 -94.76 8.86 0.82
N PHE A 28 -94.91 9.82 1.73
CA PHE A 28 -93.83 10.72 2.09
C PHE A 28 -93.84 11.01 3.59
N ASN A 29 -92.96 10.33 4.33
CA ASN A 29 -92.43 10.80 5.61
C ASN A 29 -91.15 11.60 5.33
N PRO A 30 -91.22 12.88 4.87
CA PRO A 30 -90.04 13.68 4.59
C PRO A 30 -89.15 13.86 5.83
N VAL A 31 -89.73 13.72 7.02
CA VAL A 31 -89.03 13.88 8.31
C VAL A 31 -88.01 12.76 8.56
N GLU A 32 -88.24 11.55 8.04
CA GLU A 32 -87.37 10.40 8.30
C GLU A 32 -86.15 10.40 7.37
N LEU A 33 -86.37 10.68 6.08
CA LEU A 33 -85.31 10.90 5.10
C LEU A 33 -84.44 12.13 5.44
N LEU A 34 -85.03 13.22 5.94
CA LEU A 34 -84.26 14.38 6.39
C LEU A 34 -83.41 14.08 7.63
N LYS A 35 -83.88 13.21 8.53
CA LYS A 35 -83.09 12.74 9.68
C LYS A 35 -81.93 11.85 9.23
N GLU A 36 -82.17 10.95 8.29
CA GLU A 36 -81.13 10.08 7.73
C GLU A 36 -80.04 10.90 7.01
N VAL A 37 -80.43 11.84 6.13
CA VAL A 37 -79.50 12.76 5.47
C VAL A 37 -78.76 13.65 6.48
N SER A 38 -79.41 14.08 7.57
CA SER A 38 -78.75 14.83 8.64
C SER A 38 -77.72 13.98 9.40
N ASN A 39 -78.02 12.70 9.64
CA ASN A 39 -77.10 11.78 10.30
C ASN A 39 -75.89 11.47 9.41
N GLU A 40 -76.11 11.22 8.11
CA GLU A 40 -75.03 11.03 7.13
C GLU A 40 -74.14 12.28 7.03
N ARG A 41 -74.73 13.48 6.99
CA ARG A 41 -73.95 14.74 7.01
C ARG A 41 -73.11 14.89 8.28
N LYS A 42 -73.64 14.47 9.43
CA LYS A 42 -72.90 14.50 10.70
C LYS A 42 -71.73 13.52 10.65
N LEU A 43 -71.95 12.30 10.17
CA LEU A 43 -70.91 11.28 10.05
C LEU A 43 -69.83 11.68 9.04
N LEU A 44 -70.20 12.28 7.90
CA LEU A 44 -69.25 12.84 6.93
C LEU A 44 -68.43 13.98 7.54
N LYS A 45 -69.03 14.80 8.41
CA LYS A 45 -68.32 15.87 9.11
C LYS A 45 -67.31 15.29 10.11
N GLU A 46 -67.72 14.31 10.91
CA GLU A 46 -66.84 13.62 11.87
C GLU A 46 -65.69 12.89 11.16
N MET A 47 -65.95 12.20 10.04
CA MET A 47 -64.91 11.59 9.21
C MET A 47 -63.95 12.63 8.64
N ARG A 48 -64.46 13.77 8.14
CA ARG A 48 -63.61 14.84 7.62
C ARG A 48 -62.71 15.43 8.70
N GLU A 49 -63.25 15.67 9.90
CA GLU A 49 -62.48 16.17 11.04
C GLU A 49 -61.43 15.17 11.49
N SER A 50 -61.79 13.87 11.59
CA SER A 50 -60.84 12.79 11.90
C SER A 50 -59.71 12.70 10.87
N ILE A 51 -60.02 12.73 9.58
CA ILE A 51 -59.02 12.72 8.51
C ILE A 51 -58.12 13.95 8.60
N GLN A 52 -58.66 15.14 8.89
CA GLN A 52 -57.85 16.35 9.04
C GLN A 52 -56.87 16.25 10.22
N VAL A 53 -57.31 15.71 11.36
CA VAL A 53 -56.45 15.49 12.52
C VAL A 53 -55.35 14.47 12.21
N GLU A 54 -55.70 13.34 11.59
CA GLU A 54 -54.71 12.34 11.17
C GLU A 54 -53.71 12.92 10.17
N LEU A 55 -54.17 13.71 9.20
CA LEU A 55 -53.31 14.34 8.21
C LEU A 55 -52.32 15.29 8.88
N GLN A 56 -52.78 16.13 9.80
CA GLN A 56 -51.91 17.02 10.58
C GLN A 56 -50.88 16.25 11.42
N GLU A 57 -51.29 15.15 12.05
CA GLU A 57 -50.38 14.31 12.82
C GLU A 57 -49.31 13.67 11.92
N LYS A 58 -49.70 13.19 10.73
CA LYS A 58 -48.77 12.64 9.74
C LYS A 58 -47.80 13.70 9.22
N TYR A 59 -48.28 14.92 8.96
CA TYR A 59 -47.41 16.04 8.59
C TYR A 59 -46.40 16.36 9.69
N ARG A 60 -46.83 16.40 10.95
CA ARG A 60 -45.93 16.65 12.09
C ARG A 60 -44.87 15.56 12.20
N LYS A 61 -45.27 14.29 12.10
CA LYS A 61 -44.35 13.15 12.09
C LYS A 61 -43.36 13.22 10.92
N ALA A 62 -43.82 13.60 9.73
CA ALA A 62 -42.95 13.78 8.58
C ALA A 62 -41.92 14.89 8.84
N GLU A 63 -42.33 16.04 9.38
CA GLU A 63 -41.43 17.14 9.73
C GLU A 63 -40.39 16.73 10.78
N GLU A 64 -40.80 15.98 11.81
CA GLU A 64 -39.88 15.42 12.81
C GLU A 64 -38.86 14.45 12.18
N ILE A 65 -39.29 13.60 11.25
CA ILE A 65 -38.40 12.69 10.51
C ILE A 65 -37.43 13.47 9.63
N TYR A 66 -37.89 14.49 8.90
CA TYR A 66 -37.02 15.36 8.10
C TYR A 66 -35.96 16.05 8.95
N LYS A 67 -36.33 16.56 10.13
CA LYS A 67 -35.36 17.16 11.06
C LYS A 67 -34.29 16.15 11.52
N LYS A 68 -34.70 14.91 11.84
CA LYS A 68 -33.78 13.83 12.21
C LYS A 68 -32.87 13.41 11.07
N ILE A 69 -33.38 13.34 9.84
CA ILE A 69 -32.57 13.01 8.66
C ILE A 69 -31.52 14.10 8.44
N ASN A 70 -31.89 15.37 8.54
CA ASN A 70 -30.96 16.48 8.37
C ASN A 70 -29.87 16.49 9.46
N SER A 71 -30.21 16.19 10.73
CA SER A 71 -29.20 16.11 11.79
C SER A 71 -28.25 14.92 11.58
N LEU A 72 -28.78 13.75 11.23
CA LEU A 72 -27.96 12.57 10.92
C LEU A 72 -27.04 12.81 9.72
N ALA A 73 -27.51 13.51 8.68
CA ALA A 73 -26.69 13.85 7.53
C ALA A 73 -25.53 14.79 7.93
N ALA A 74 -25.78 15.78 8.78
CA ALA A 74 -24.75 16.68 9.28
C ALA A 74 -23.73 15.95 10.18
N GLU A 75 -24.18 15.08 11.08
CA GLU A 75 -23.32 14.25 11.92
C GLU A 75 -22.43 13.33 11.08
N ALA A 76 -23.00 12.65 10.08
CA ALA A 76 -22.25 11.80 9.16
C ALA A 76 -21.20 12.58 8.37
N GLU A 77 -21.52 13.80 7.90
CA GLU A 77 -20.55 14.64 7.20
C GLU A 77 -19.37 15.06 8.10
N VAL A 78 -19.66 15.43 9.35
CA VAL A 78 -18.63 15.77 10.35
C VAL A 78 -17.76 14.56 10.67
N GLU A 79 -18.36 13.38 10.86
CA GLU A 79 -17.63 12.15 11.15
C GLU A 79 -16.74 11.74 9.97
N VAL A 80 -17.23 11.83 8.73
CA VAL A 80 -16.44 11.55 7.52
C VAL A 80 -15.26 12.52 7.40
N LYS A 81 -15.47 13.82 7.63
CA LYS A 81 -14.37 14.81 7.62
C LYS A 81 -13.32 14.49 8.67
N LYS A 82 -13.75 14.21 9.91
CA LYS A 82 -12.85 13.87 11.01
C LYS A 82 -12.06 12.58 10.73
N SER A 83 -12.72 11.55 10.22
CA SER A 83 -12.06 10.30 9.84
C SER A 83 -11.06 10.50 8.69
N THR A 84 -11.36 11.38 7.74
CA THR A 84 -10.45 11.72 6.63
C THR A 84 -9.21 12.46 7.15
N GLU A 85 -9.38 13.42 8.06
CA GLU A 85 -8.27 14.14 8.70
C GLU A 85 -7.38 13.19 9.51
N LEU A 86 -7.98 12.30 10.31
CA LEU A 86 -7.25 11.29 11.08
C LEU A 86 -6.47 10.35 10.16
N LEU A 87 -7.10 9.85 9.10
CA LEU A 87 -6.45 8.97 8.12
C LEU A 87 -5.29 9.69 7.43
N SER A 88 -5.48 10.96 7.03
CA SER A 88 -4.42 11.76 6.41
C SER A 88 -3.24 11.97 7.34
N LYS A 89 -3.49 12.16 8.65
CA LYS A 89 -2.45 12.32 9.65
C LYS A 89 -1.68 11.01 9.87
N GLU A 90 -2.38 9.91 10.08
CA GLU A 90 -1.77 8.58 10.21
C GLU A 90 -0.95 8.21 8.96
N MET A 91 -1.45 8.51 7.77
CA MET A 91 -0.68 8.31 6.52
C MET A 91 0.61 9.14 6.50
N ALA A 92 0.56 10.40 6.95
CA ALA A 92 1.75 11.25 7.01
C ALA A 92 2.77 10.70 8.01
N ASP A 93 2.32 10.29 9.20
CA ASP A 93 3.17 9.74 10.26
C ASP A 93 3.85 8.43 9.78
N VAL A 94 3.10 7.55 9.11
CA VAL A 94 3.63 6.32 8.52
C VAL A 94 4.66 6.61 7.42
N LEU A 95 4.37 7.57 6.52
CA LEU A 95 5.31 7.96 5.46
C LEU A 95 6.61 8.53 6.02
N ASP A 96 6.53 9.34 7.08
CA ASP A 96 7.69 9.89 7.76
C ASP A 96 8.52 8.80 8.44
N GLU A 97 7.89 7.85 9.13
CA GLU A 97 8.56 6.69 9.72
C GLU A 97 9.27 5.84 8.65
N PHE A 98 8.59 5.57 7.52
CA PHE A 98 9.20 4.85 6.40
C PHE A 98 10.38 5.64 5.81
N GLY A 99 10.25 6.95 5.67
CA GLY A 99 11.32 7.83 5.21
C GLY A 99 12.56 7.74 6.11
N HIS A 100 12.36 7.83 7.43
CA HIS A 100 13.43 7.68 8.41
C HIS A 100 14.07 6.29 8.39
N ARG A 101 13.27 5.22 8.32
CA ARG A 101 13.78 3.84 8.22
C ARG A 101 14.60 3.62 6.95
N LEU A 102 14.13 4.13 5.81
CA LEU A 102 14.84 4.05 4.53
C LEU A 102 16.17 4.81 4.57
N SER A 103 16.17 6.03 5.11
CA SER A 103 17.39 6.82 5.27
C SER A 103 18.42 6.11 6.15
N ASN A 104 18.01 5.64 7.33
CA ASN A 104 18.88 4.92 8.25
C ASN A 104 19.42 3.62 7.65
N SER A 105 18.58 2.87 6.94
CA SER A 105 19.00 1.64 6.24
C SER A 105 19.99 1.96 5.12
N GLY A 106 19.75 3.01 4.34
CA GLY A 106 20.67 3.47 3.30
C GLY A 106 22.05 3.87 3.83
N GLU A 107 22.09 4.57 4.97
CA GLU A 107 23.33 4.90 5.65
C GLU A 107 24.07 3.63 6.12
N GLN A 108 23.37 2.68 6.74
CA GLN A 108 23.97 1.43 7.20
C GLN A 108 24.55 0.62 6.05
N ILE A 109 23.83 0.49 4.93
CA ILE A 109 24.31 -0.19 3.72
C ILE A 109 25.56 0.50 3.20
N THR A 110 25.58 1.84 3.18
CA THR A 110 26.73 2.61 2.70
C THR A 110 27.96 2.39 3.58
N ARG A 111 27.79 2.39 4.91
CA ARG A 111 28.85 2.08 5.89
C ARG A 111 29.36 0.64 5.75
N GLN A 112 28.45 -0.33 5.59
CA GLN A 112 28.84 -1.73 5.36
C GLN A 112 29.61 -1.90 4.05
N LYS A 113 29.15 -1.25 2.97
CA LYS A 113 29.82 -1.29 1.65
C LYS A 113 31.24 -0.72 1.74
N THR A 114 31.43 0.39 2.45
CA THR A 114 32.76 0.99 2.64
C THR A 114 33.68 0.11 3.50
N ALA A 115 33.16 -0.47 4.59
CA ALA A 115 33.91 -1.43 5.40
C ALA A 115 34.30 -2.70 4.62
N LEU A 116 33.38 -3.24 3.82
CA LEU A 116 33.64 -4.36 2.90
C LEU A 116 34.69 -3.99 1.84
N GLY A 117 34.62 -2.79 1.27
CA GLY A 117 35.64 -2.31 0.33
C GLY A 117 37.03 -2.24 0.95
N ALA A 118 37.14 -1.73 2.19
CA ALA A 118 38.41 -1.65 2.90
C ALA A 118 38.99 -3.05 3.23
N THR A 119 38.15 -3.99 3.64
CA THR A 119 38.58 -5.38 3.92
C THR A 119 39.00 -6.11 2.66
N LEU A 120 38.27 -5.96 1.54
CA LEU A 120 38.66 -6.47 0.23
C LEU A 120 40.01 -5.92 -0.21
N GLN A 121 40.26 -4.63 -0.02
CA GLN A 121 41.54 -4.02 -0.38
C GLN A 121 42.70 -4.56 0.47
N ARG A 122 42.48 -4.80 1.78
CA ARG A 122 43.48 -5.44 2.65
C ARG A 122 43.75 -6.88 2.21
N ALA A 123 42.70 -7.67 1.97
CA ALA A 123 42.83 -9.04 1.48
C ALA A 123 43.58 -9.11 0.13
N ALA A 124 43.35 -8.15 -0.76
CA ALA A 124 44.10 -8.05 -2.03
C ALA A 124 45.59 -7.79 -1.82
N LYS A 125 45.96 -6.89 -0.88
CA LYS A 125 47.37 -6.61 -0.53
C LYS A 125 48.03 -7.83 0.12
N GLU A 126 47.37 -8.51 1.04
CA GLU A 126 47.88 -9.73 1.66
C GLU A 126 48.08 -10.86 0.63
N ARG A 127 47.13 -11.02 -0.30
CA ARG A 127 47.25 -11.98 -1.40
C ARG A 127 48.46 -11.68 -2.28
N GLU A 128 48.74 -10.41 -2.59
CA GLU A 128 49.95 -10.02 -3.31
C GLU A 128 51.23 -10.37 -2.55
N LEU A 129 51.27 -10.10 -1.25
CA LEU A 129 52.42 -10.44 -0.40
C LEU A 129 52.63 -11.95 -0.34
N LEU A 130 51.57 -12.71 -0.13
CA LEU A 130 51.59 -14.18 -0.16
C LEU A 130 52.12 -14.70 -1.49
N LYS A 131 51.65 -14.17 -2.62
CA LYS A 131 52.19 -14.56 -3.95
C LYS A 131 53.70 -14.32 -4.05
N LYS A 132 54.20 -13.18 -3.55
CA LYS A 132 55.64 -12.88 -3.56
C LYS A 132 56.43 -13.85 -2.66
N VAL A 133 55.89 -14.17 -1.49
CA VAL A 133 56.53 -15.12 -0.55
C VAL A 133 56.51 -16.54 -1.10
N VAL A 134 55.41 -16.99 -1.69
CA VAL A 134 55.30 -18.30 -2.33
C VAL A 134 56.28 -18.40 -3.50
N ALA A 135 56.36 -17.40 -4.37
CA ALA A 135 57.33 -17.40 -5.47
C ALA A 135 58.78 -17.45 -4.98
N ARG A 136 59.11 -16.78 -3.87
CA ARG A 136 60.43 -16.90 -3.23
C ARG A 136 60.65 -18.29 -2.63
N GLY A 137 59.65 -18.84 -1.97
CA GLY A 137 59.68 -20.19 -1.40
C GLY A 137 59.86 -21.27 -2.47
N GLU A 138 59.20 -21.14 -3.62
CA GLU A 138 59.38 -22.03 -4.77
C GLU A 138 60.81 -21.97 -5.31
N LYS A 139 61.38 -20.77 -5.47
CA LYS A 139 62.80 -20.60 -5.86
C LYS A 139 63.74 -21.22 -4.83
N LEU A 140 63.48 -21.02 -3.53
CA LEU A 140 64.29 -21.59 -2.47
C LEU A 140 64.15 -23.13 -2.42
N SER A 141 62.96 -23.66 -2.68
CA SER A 141 62.72 -25.11 -2.72
C SER A 141 63.49 -25.77 -3.85
N LYS A 142 63.63 -25.11 -5.01
CA LYS A 142 64.47 -25.58 -6.12
C LYS A 142 65.94 -25.71 -5.72
N PHE A 143 66.48 -24.80 -4.89
CA PHE A 143 67.85 -24.91 -4.35
C PHE A 143 68.09 -26.16 -3.50
N PHE A 144 67.09 -26.64 -2.79
CA PHE A 144 67.23 -27.81 -1.91
C PHE A 144 66.80 -29.12 -2.57
N ASP A 145 66.30 -29.08 -3.81
CA ASP A 145 65.93 -30.28 -4.55
C ASP A 145 67.17 -30.95 -5.14
N ARG A 146 67.61 -32.05 -4.50
CA ARG A 146 68.81 -32.81 -4.87
C ARG A 146 68.80 -33.41 -6.29
N LYS A 147 67.67 -33.32 -6.99
CA LYS A 147 67.52 -33.78 -8.37
C LYS A 147 67.90 -32.72 -9.41
N ILE A 148 68.04 -31.45 -9.02
CA ILE A 148 68.40 -30.34 -9.91
C ILE A 148 69.88 -29.99 -9.66
N PRO A 149 70.74 -29.97 -10.70
CA PRO A 149 72.13 -29.54 -10.57
C PRO A 149 72.23 -28.14 -9.99
N TYR A 150 73.17 -27.91 -9.08
CA TYR A 150 73.33 -26.62 -8.39
C TYR A 150 73.66 -25.49 -9.38
N GLU A 151 74.33 -25.82 -10.50
CA GLU A 151 74.63 -24.88 -11.58
C GLU A 151 73.37 -24.33 -12.26
N GLU A 152 72.34 -25.16 -12.49
CA GLU A 152 71.09 -24.74 -13.13
C GLU A 152 70.26 -23.82 -12.22
N VAL A 153 70.35 -24.02 -10.90
CA VAL A 153 69.66 -23.17 -9.92
C VAL A 153 70.36 -21.82 -9.77
N LEU A 154 71.69 -21.80 -9.84
CA LEU A 154 72.46 -20.55 -9.88
C LEU A 154 72.18 -19.75 -11.15
N GLU A 155 72.04 -20.38 -12.32
CA GLU A 155 71.63 -19.70 -13.56
C GLU A 155 70.26 -19.01 -13.46
N GLU A 156 69.33 -19.57 -12.70
CA GLU A 156 67.97 -19.01 -12.52
C GLU A 156 67.91 -17.86 -11.50
N ILE A 157 68.98 -17.65 -10.71
CA ILE A 157 68.97 -16.82 -9.49
C ILE A 157 70.09 -15.77 -9.48
N GLU A 158 71.24 -16.05 -10.09
CA GLU A 158 72.29 -15.07 -10.33
C GLU A 158 71.86 -14.09 -11.42
N ASP A 159 72.17 -12.81 -11.20
CA ASP A 159 71.99 -11.78 -12.21
C ASP A 159 72.89 -12.11 -13.42
N LYS A 160 72.42 -11.91 -14.65
CA LYS A 160 73.13 -12.31 -15.89
C LYS A 160 74.60 -11.85 -15.91
N LYS A 161 74.87 -10.72 -15.26
CA LYS A 161 76.19 -10.13 -15.04
C LYS A 161 77.18 -11.07 -14.31
N TYR A 162 76.75 -11.79 -13.28
CA TYR A 162 77.65 -12.70 -12.55
C TYR A 162 77.98 -13.96 -13.36
N LEU A 163 77.04 -14.41 -14.20
CA LEU A 163 77.24 -15.51 -15.13
C LEU A 163 78.20 -15.15 -16.27
N ASP A 164 77.96 -13.99 -16.87
CA ASP A 164 78.83 -13.43 -17.91
C ASP A 164 80.25 -13.20 -17.36
N ALA A 165 80.38 -12.75 -16.10
CA ALA A 165 81.68 -12.60 -15.44
C ALA A 165 82.41 -13.94 -15.25
N ARG A 166 81.74 -15.00 -14.80
CA ARG A 166 82.33 -16.35 -14.71
C ARG A 166 82.82 -16.87 -16.06
N HIS A 167 82.03 -16.67 -17.10
CA HIS A 167 82.37 -17.12 -18.45
C HIS A 167 83.53 -16.31 -19.07
N LEU A 168 83.65 -15.02 -18.75
CA LEU A 168 84.79 -14.21 -19.18
C LEU A 168 86.07 -14.58 -18.40
N LEU A 169 85.95 -14.85 -17.11
CA LEU A 169 87.06 -15.37 -16.30
C LEU A 169 87.54 -16.75 -16.80
N SER A 170 86.64 -17.66 -17.17
CA SER A 170 87.01 -18.97 -17.71
C SER A 170 87.67 -18.91 -19.09
N LYS A 171 87.49 -17.80 -19.82
CA LYS A 171 88.21 -17.47 -21.06
C LYS A 171 89.60 -16.87 -20.83
N GLY A 172 90.00 -16.65 -19.57
CA GLY A 172 91.32 -16.16 -19.20
C GLY A 172 91.48 -14.64 -19.16
N LEU A 173 90.38 -13.88 -19.15
CA LEU A 173 90.40 -12.42 -18.97
C LEU A 173 90.74 -12.05 -17.52
N THR A 174 91.41 -10.91 -17.32
CA THR A 174 91.79 -10.46 -15.98
C THR A 174 90.59 -9.86 -15.22
N ALA A 175 90.63 -9.92 -13.89
CA ALA A 175 89.52 -9.46 -13.05
C ALA A 175 89.12 -8.00 -13.30
N GLY A 176 90.09 -7.13 -13.63
CA GLY A 176 89.84 -5.73 -13.98
C GLY A 176 89.12 -5.55 -15.31
N GLU A 177 89.44 -6.36 -16.32
CA GLU A 177 88.79 -6.32 -17.65
C GLU A 177 87.33 -6.81 -17.56
N VAL A 178 87.11 -7.90 -16.82
CA VAL A 178 85.76 -8.46 -16.61
C VAL A 178 84.90 -7.53 -15.76
N ALA A 179 85.47 -6.86 -14.75
CA ALA A 179 84.79 -5.86 -13.95
C ALA A 179 84.28 -4.69 -14.79
N GLN A 180 85.11 -4.20 -15.72
CA GLN A 180 84.76 -3.10 -16.62
C GLN A 180 83.71 -3.49 -17.66
N GLU A 181 83.78 -4.70 -18.20
CA GLU A 181 82.89 -5.17 -19.27
C GLU A 181 81.48 -5.53 -18.76
N VAL A 182 81.39 -6.08 -17.55
CA VAL A 182 80.13 -6.55 -16.97
C VAL A 182 79.54 -5.54 -15.96
N GLY A 183 80.30 -4.50 -15.61
CA GLY A 183 79.89 -3.44 -14.69
C GLY A 183 79.77 -3.92 -13.25
N LEU A 184 80.71 -4.78 -12.83
CA LEU A 184 80.88 -5.26 -11.46
C LEU A 184 82.14 -4.61 -10.84
N SER A 185 82.24 -4.58 -9.51
CA SER A 185 83.50 -4.14 -8.89
C SER A 185 84.59 -5.22 -9.04
N GLU A 186 85.84 -4.79 -9.18
CA GLU A 186 86.98 -5.70 -9.29
C GLU A 186 87.08 -6.66 -8.08
N SER A 187 86.67 -6.21 -6.90
CA SER A 187 86.53 -7.03 -5.69
C SER A 187 85.48 -8.13 -5.81
N GLU A 188 84.34 -7.87 -6.46
CA GLU A 188 83.30 -8.88 -6.68
C GLU A 188 83.77 -9.92 -7.70
N VAL A 189 84.45 -9.48 -8.76
CA VAL A 189 85.00 -10.37 -9.79
C VAL A 189 86.10 -11.27 -9.24
N CYS A 190 87.00 -10.74 -8.39
CA CYS A 190 87.99 -11.54 -7.68
C CYS A 190 87.35 -12.59 -6.76
N LEU A 191 86.22 -12.26 -6.12
CA LEU A 191 85.50 -13.20 -5.27
C LEU A 191 84.88 -14.33 -6.09
N ILE A 192 84.32 -14.02 -7.27
CA ILE A 192 83.81 -15.02 -8.22
C ILE A 192 84.93 -15.96 -8.69
N ALA A 193 86.09 -15.41 -9.04
CA ALA A 193 87.28 -16.17 -9.46
C ALA A 193 87.82 -17.09 -8.35
N SER A 194 87.57 -16.76 -7.07
CA SER A 194 87.99 -17.58 -5.92
C SER A 194 87.03 -18.70 -5.54
N ILE A 195 85.78 -18.64 -6.03
CA ILE A 195 84.71 -19.60 -5.75
C ILE A 195 84.59 -20.68 -6.84
N GLY A 196 85.07 -20.40 -8.06
CA GLY A 196 85.18 -21.36 -9.17
C GLY A 196 86.52 -22.07 -9.20
#